data_AF-A0A974T5C6-F1
#
_entry.id   AF-A0A974T5C6-F1
#
_cell.length_a   1.000
_cell.length_b   1.000
_cell.length_c   1.000
_cell.angle_alpha   90.00
_cell.angle_beta   90.00
_cell.angle_gamma   90.00
#
_symmetry.space_group_name_H-M   'P 1'
#
loop_
_entity.id
_entity.type
_entity.pdbx_description
1 polymer ?
#
loop_
_entity_poly.entity_id
_entity_poly.type
_entity_poly.pdbx_seq_one_letter_code
_entity_poly.pdbx_strand_id
1 'polypeptide(L)'
;MLIASFISLEVRRLHDRNKSGWWLLLQSLPFVVLIAFLYVLSGSGDDSTKTGFAQHLLTWASLPIWAVFLWFFVQLFCLRGTVGPNRFGPDPLESNRAQIEPEVVRD
;
A
#
# COMPACT_ATOMS: atom_id res chain seq x y z
N MET A 1 -19.20 3.29 8.10
CA MET A 1 -19.26 2.45 6.88
C MET A 1 -18.07 2.63 5.95
N LEU A 2 -17.63 3.87 5.66
CA LEU A 2 -16.49 4.12 4.76
C LEU A 2 -15.18 3.41 5.18
N ILE A 3 -14.80 3.46 6.46
CA ILE A 3 -13.54 2.88 6.96
C ILE A 3 -13.51 1.35 6.77
N ALA A 4 -14.62 0.66 7.03
CA ALA A 4 -14.70 -0.79 6.83
C ALA A 4 -14.59 -1.18 5.34
N SER A 5 -15.18 -0.38 4.45
CA SER A 5 -15.04 -0.56 3.00
C SER A 5 -13.60 -0.37 2.53
N PHE A 6 -12.89 0.65 3.04
CA PHE A 6 -11.47 0.88 2.73
C PHE A 6 -10.59 -0.29 3.16
N ILE A 7 -10.72 -0.74 4.42
CA ILE A 7 -9.94 -1.86 4.94
C ILE A 7 -10.24 -3.16 4.14
N SER A 8 -11.51 -3.39 3.80
CA SER A 8 -11.92 -4.56 3.00
C SER A 8 -11.25 -4.57 1.61
N LEU A 9 -11.17 -3.42 0.95
CA LEU A 9 -10.51 -3.28 -0.35
C LEU A 9 -8.99 -3.50 -0.26
N GLU A 10 -8.34 -2.97 0.77
CA GLU A 10 -6.91 -3.18 0.99
C GLU A 10 -6.57 -4.64 1.23
N VAL A 11 -7.34 -5.32 2.10
CA VAL A 11 -7.16 -6.76 2.35
C VAL A 11 -7.32 -7.57 1.06
N ARG A 12 -8.31 -7.23 0.23
CA ARG A 12 -8.50 -7.89 -1.08
C ARG A 12 -7.31 -7.68 -2.01
N ARG A 13 -6.80 -6.44 -2.13
CA ARG A 13 -5.60 -6.12 -2.93
C ARG A 13 -4.34 -6.85 -2.44
N LEU A 14 -4.20 -7.00 -1.12
CA LEU A 14 -3.11 -7.77 -0.51
C LEU A 14 -3.24 -9.26 -0.82
N HIS A 15 -4.44 -9.80 -0.76
CA HIS A 15 -4.73 -11.17 -1.15
C HIS A 15 -4.46 -11.40 -2.64
N ASP A 16 -4.86 -10.47 -3.52
CA ASP A 16 -4.57 -10.52 -4.97
C ASP A 16 -3.07 -10.56 -5.28
N ARG A 17 -2.21 -10.20 -4.32
CA ARG A 17 -0.74 -10.26 -4.44
C ARG A 17 -0.12 -11.43 -3.66
N ASN A 18 -0.93 -12.41 -3.27
CA ASN A 18 -0.53 -13.59 -2.51
C ASN A 18 0.12 -13.24 -1.15
N LYS A 19 -0.28 -12.11 -0.52
CA LYS A 19 0.17 -11.67 0.81
C LYS A 19 -0.94 -11.81 1.85
N SER A 20 -0.58 -12.06 3.11
CA SER A 20 -1.56 -12.15 4.20
C SER A 20 -2.04 -10.77 4.67
N GLY A 21 -3.26 -10.67 5.20
CA GLY A 21 -3.83 -9.41 5.72
C GLY A 21 -2.99 -8.74 6.83
N TRP A 22 -2.14 -9.49 7.54
CA TRP A 22 -1.19 -8.94 8.51
C TRP A 22 -0.20 -7.93 7.91
N TRP A 23 0.08 -8.04 6.61
CA TRP A 23 0.90 -7.07 5.91
C TRP A 23 0.28 -5.67 5.89
N LEU A 24 -1.03 -5.52 6.12
CA LEU A 24 -1.72 -4.24 6.24
C LEU A 24 -1.21 -3.41 7.44
N LEU A 25 -0.76 -4.06 8.52
CA LEU A 25 -0.13 -3.35 9.65
C LEU A 25 1.26 -2.81 9.28
N LEU A 26 2.04 -3.58 8.54
CA LEU A 26 3.31 -3.07 8.02
C LEU A 26 3.07 -1.94 7.01
N GLN A 27 1.98 -2.05 6.27
CA GLN A 27 1.53 -1.07 5.30
C GLN A 27 1.04 0.24 5.92
N SER A 28 0.49 0.20 7.14
CA SER A 28 -0.01 1.39 7.84
C SER A 28 1.09 2.21 8.51
N LEU A 29 2.29 1.64 8.65
CA LEU A 29 3.44 2.26 9.31
C LEU A 29 3.81 3.65 8.74
N PRO A 30 3.84 3.90 7.41
CA PRO A 30 4.10 5.23 6.86
C PRO A 30 3.05 6.27 7.26
N PHE A 31 1.78 5.88 7.42
CA PHE A 31 0.71 6.81 7.83
C PHE A 31 0.84 7.19 9.31
N VAL A 32 1.18 6.23 10.18
CA VAL A 32 1.42 6.49 11.61
C VAL A 32 2.59 7.46 11.78
N VAL A 33 3.68 7.24 11.03
CA VAL A 33 4.86 8.11 11.06
C VAL A 33 4.55 9.49 10.48
N LEU A 34 3.75 9.58 9.42
CA LEU A 34 3.28 10.85 8.86
C LEU A 34 2.46 11.65 9.87
N ILE A 35 1.52 11.01 10.58
CA ILE A 35 0.71 11.66 11.62
C ILE A 35 1.59 12.17 12.77
N ALA A 36 2.57 11.37 13.22
CA ALA A 36 3.52 11.79 14.24
C ALA A 36 4.39 12.98 13.76
N PHE A 37 4.84 12.95 12.51
CA PHE A 37 5.58 14.06 11.90
C PHE A 37 4.74 15.35 11.82
N LEU A 38 3.47 15.25 11.40
CA LEU A 38 2.55 16.39 11.36
C LEU A 38 2.26 16.94 12.77
N TYR A 39 2.14 16.06 13.77
CA TYR A 39 1.99 16.46 15.17
C TYR A 39 3.20 17.26 15.67
N VAL A 40 4.42 16.80 15.35
CA VAL A 40 5.66 17.53 15.67
C VAL A 40 5.73 18.87 14.93
N LEU A 41 5.31 18.91 13.66
CA LEU A 41 5.26 20.15 12.86
C LEU A 41 4.24 21.15 13.42
N SER A 42 3.13 20.69 13.99
CA SER A 42 2.09 21.54 14.58
C SER A 42 2.55 22.31 15.83
N GLY A 43 3.77 22.07 16.31
CA GLY A 43 4.46 22.97 17.22
C GLY A 43 3.95 22.96 18.66
N SER A 44 3.36 21.86 19.13
CA SER A 44 2.90 21.67 20.53
C SER A 44 4.03 21.39 21.53
N GLY A 45 5.26 21.80 21.22
CA GLY A 45 6.44 21.69 22.09
C GLY A 45 7.09 23.05 22.25
N ASP A 46 7.51 23.34 23.48
CA ASP A 46 8.08 24.59 24.00
C ASP A 46 8.94 25.36 22.97
N ASP A 47 8.66 26.66 22.81
CA ASP A 47 9.07 27.49 21.66
C ASP A 47 10.58 27.80 21.56
N SER A 48 11.44 27.10 22.29
CA SER A 48 12.89 27.38 22.32
C SER A 48 13.73 26.64 21.28
N THR A 49 13.13 25.84 20.38
CA THR A 49 13.88 25.09 19.35
C THR A 49 13.42 25.38 17.90
N LYS A 50 12.67 26.47 17.70
CA LYS A 50 12.16 26.86 16.38
C LYS A 50 13.09 27.88 15.72
N THR A 51 14.19 27.40 15.11
CA THR A 51 14.83 27.87 13.86
C THR A 51 16.29 27.40 13.82
N GLY A 52 16.57 26.32 13.09
CA GLY A 52 17.95 25.85 12.88
C GLY A 52 18.05 24.49 12.21
N PHE A 53 19.29 24.06 11.99
CA PHE A 53 19.72 22.78 11.41
C PHE A 53 18.94 21.55 11.93
N ALA A 54 18.51 21.55 13.20
CA ALA A 54 17.75 20.45 13.81
C ALA A 54 16.40 20.17 13.14
N GLN A 55 15.65 21.22 12.75
CA GLN A 55 14.38 21.04 12.03
C GLN A 55 14.60 20.55 10.60
N HIS A 56 15.69 21.00 9.96
CA HIS A 56 16.11 20.47 8.67
C HIS A 56 16.48 18.98 8.80
N LEU A 57 17.31 18.58 9.76
CA LEU A 57 17.61 17.16 9.98
C LEU A 57 16.36 16.29 10.16
N LEU A 58 15.35 16.77 10.90
CA LEU A 58 14.07 16.08 11.07
C LEU A 58 13.28 15.97 9.75
N THR A 59 13.26 17.02 8.92
CA THR A 59 12.60 16.97 7.60
C THR A 59 13.36 16.07 6.61
N TRP A 60 14.68 16.10 6.59
CA TRP A 60 15.49 15.24 5.72
C TRP A 60 15.42 13.76 6.15
N ALA A 61 15.36 13.48 7.45
CA ALA A 61 15.08 12.15 7.99
C ALA A 61 13.69 11.62 7.59
N SER A 62 12.76 12.51 7.22
CA SER A 62 11.42 12.15 6.75
C SER A 62 11.31 11.87 5.24
N LEU A 63 12.31 12.23 4.42
CA LEU A 63 12.29 11.95 2.97
C LEU A 63 12.18 10.46 2.60
N PRO A 64 12.89 9.54 3.29
CA PRO A 64 12.69 8.11 3.07
C PRO A 64 11.25 7.64 3.31
N ILE A 65 10.53 8.27 4.24
CA ILE A 65 9.12 7.96 4.52
C ILE A 65 8.24 8.32 3.33
N TRP A 66 8.47 9.48 2.69
CA TRP A 66 7.76 9.87 1.47
C TRP A 66 8.06 8.92 0.30
N ALA A 67 9.29 8.43 0.19
CA ALA A 67 9.65 7.42 -0.82
C ALA A 67 8.95 6.07 -0.58
N VAL A 68 8.88 5.60 0.68
CA VAL A 68 8.16 4.37 1.05
C VAL A 68 6.65 4.53 0.82
N PHE A 69 6.09 5.71 1.15
CA PHE A 69 4.68 6.02 0.90
C PHE A 69 4.36 5.98 -0.60
N LEU A 70 5.21 6.61 -1.43
CA LEU A 70 5.06 6.60 -2.88
C LEU A 70 5.17 5.18 -3.45
N TRP A 71 6.16 4.41 -3.01
CA TRP A 71 6.34 3.02 -3.39
C TRP A 71 5.12 2.15 -3.04
N PHE A 72 4.55 2.37 -1.87
CA PHE A 72 3.33 1.70 -1.41
C PHE A 72 2.11 2.09 -2.26
N PHE A 73 1.93 3.38 -2.52
CA PHE A 73 0.84 3.87 -3.39
C PHE A 73 0.93 3.26 -4.78
N VAL A 74 2.13 3.23 -5.36
CA VAL A 74 2.41 2.58 -6.65
C VAL A 74 2.09 1.07 -6.58
N GLN A 75 2.40 0.38 -5.48
CA GLN A 75 2.03 -1.04 -5.31
C GLN A 75 0.54 -1.31 -5.22
N LEU A 76 -0.24 -0.41 -4.62
CA LEU A 76 -1.68 -0.57 -4.49
C LEU A 76 -2.47 -0.09 -5.69
N PHE A 77 -1.99 0.89 -6.45
CA PHE A 77 -2.75 1.44 -7.56
C PHE A 77 -2.21 1.00 -8.91
N CYS A 78 -0.88 0.96 -9.08
CA CYS A 78 -0.24 0.78 -10.38
C CYS A 78 0.22 -0.65 -10.66
N LEU A 79 0.54 -1.45 -9.63
CA LEU A 79 1.00 -2.83 -9.84
C LEU A 79 -0.18 -3.81 -10.00
N ARG A 80 -0.03 -4.75 -10.93
CA ARG A 80 -0.98 -5.84 -11.16
C ARG A 80 -0.89 -6.90 -10.06
N GLY A 81 -1.99 -7.58 -9.78
CA GLY A 81 -2.03 -8.78 -8.92
C GLY A 81 -1.22 -9.94 -9.49
N THR A 82 -1.05 -11.01 -8.72
CA THR A 82 -0.40 -12.25 -9.20
C THR A 82 -1.22 -12.89 -10.32
N VAL A 83 -0.55 -13.41 -11.35
CA VAL A 83 -1.17 -14.12 -12.47
C VAL A 83 -1.19 -15.62 -12.15
N GLY A 84 -2.32 -16.29 -12.34
CA GLY A 84 -2.49 -17.71 -12.05
C GLY A 84 -3.02 -18.00 -10.64
N PRO A 85 -3.17 -19.29 -10.28
CA PRO A 85 -3.79 -19.70 -9.02
C PRO A 85 -3.01 -19.19 -7.81
N ASN A 86 -3.76 -18.67 -6.84
CA ASN A 86 -3.25 -18.06 -5.62
C ASN A 86 -3.72 -18.87 -4.40
N ARG A 87 -3.07 -18.73 -3.25
CA ARG A 87 -3.47 -19.36 -1.98
C ARG A 87 -4.91 -19.04 -1.55
N PHE A 88 -5.49 -17.98 -2.10
CA PHE A 88 -6.84 -17.49 -1.79
C PHE A 88 -7.91 -17.94 -2.79
N GLY A 89 -7.54 -18.58 -3.90
CA GLY A 89 -8.47 -19.11 -4.88
C GLY A 89 -7.89 -19.25 -6.29
N PRO A 90 -8.55 -20.04 -7.16
CA PRO A 90 -8.20 -20.14 -8.57
C PRO A 90 -8.48 -18.82 -9.32
N ASP A 91 -7.70 -18.53 -10.36
CA ASP A 91 -7.94 -17.37 -11.23
C ASP A 91 -9.15 -17.64 -12.15
N PRO A 92 -10.24 -16.86 -12.08
CA PRO A 92 -11.39 -17.03 -12.96
C PRO A 92 -11.06 -16.82 -14.44
N LEU A 93 -9.94 -16.16 -14.77
CA LEU A 93 -9.50 -15.92 -16.15
C LEU A 93 -8.88 -17.16 -16.80
N GLU A 94 -8.33 -18.10 -16.03
CA GLU A 94 -7.79 -19.35 -16.58
C GLU A 94 -8.90 -20.26 -17.12
N SER A 95 -10.05 -20.34 -16.43
CA SER A 95 -11.17 -21.15 -16.90
C SER A 95 -11.71 -20.66 -18.24
N ASN A 96 -11.76 -19.34 -18.44
CA ASN A 96 -12.23 -18.74 -19.69
C ASN A 96 -11.22 -18.95 -20.82
N ARG A 97 -9.91 -18.82 -20.56
CA ARG A 97 -8.87 -19.12 -21.56
C ARG A 97 -8.94 -20.58 -22.04
N ALA A 98 -9.07 -21.53 -21.12
CA ALA A 98 -9.18 -22.95 -21.44
C ALA A 98 -10.45 -23.31 -22.23
N GLN A 99 -11.48 -22.47 -22.16
CA GLN A 99 -12.73 -22.63 -22.90
C GLN A 99 -12.69 -21.96 -24.29
N ILE A 100 -11.89 -20.91 -24.46
CA ILE A 100 -11.71 -20.17 -25.72
C ILE A 100 -10.67 -20.85 -26.63
N GLU A 101 -9.57 -21.39 -26.09
CA GLU A 101 -8.56 -22.12 -26.89
C GLU A 101 -9.13 -23.28 -27.74
N PRO A 102 -10.05 -24.14 -27.26
CA PRO A 102 -10.62 -25.20 -28.09
C PRO A 102 -11.58 -24.68 -29.17
N GLU A 103 -11.98 -23.40 -29.15
CA GLU A 103 -12.79 -22.78 -30.21
C GLU A 103 -11.90 -22.10 -31.25
N VAL A 104 -10.86 -21.36 -30.84
CA VAL A 104 -9.92 -20.68 -31.75
C VAL A 104 -9.06 -21.65 -32.58
N VAL A 105 -8.77 -22.86 -32.08
CA VAL A 105 -7.97 -23.86 -32.81
C VAL A 105 -8.80 -24.63 -33.85
N ARG A 106 -10.13 -24.45 -33.89
CA ARG A 106 -11.02 -25.13 -34.84
C ARG A 106 -11.37 -24.33 -36.11
N ASP A 107 -10.86 -23.10 -36.22
CA ASP A 107 -10.98 -22.23 -37.40
C ASP A 107 -9.65 -22.15 -38.17
#